data_AF-A0AA42BB36-F1
#
_entry.id   AF-A0AA42BB36-F1
#
_cell.length_a   1.000
_cell.length_b   1.000
_cell.length_c   1.000
_cell.angle_alpha   90.00
_cell.angle_beta   90.00
_cell.angle_gamma   90.00
#
_symmetry.space_group_name_H-M   'P 1'
#
loop_
_entity.id
_entity.type
_entity.pdbx_description
1 polymer ?
#
loop_
_entity_poly.entity_id
_entity_poly.type
_entity_poly.pdbx_seq_one_letter_code
_entity_poly.pdbx_strand_id
1 'polypeptide(L)'
;MARFPHPRFRKGTVPTARASAWDRPARLGQAPGQVMVLFALMITVLIGFTALAIDATYLMSERRAAQNAADAAAMAVGKALARNLNSSGSLVTQSDAEAIAERFAGLNGFPDDGSTTVVQPPILKPSPPFHPRQVTVTVTRQLEPFFLRALYTGPWSVSATATATVINTGEHFGLLALGRDGDGVVFGGLSAGGSGSTSCTKVTCITIVCEDPSQACGSVGSNTDITFNGNTQGSVDGNLEAAGSIVKQPEGTFKVSGFAAGGMGGVTDPLWGTPSPLTKGACGGDPPAPGWNETTKTLTLHPGHYTQANKTTSLKNLKQADTIILERGIYCFDGVSFDPSNSVQVIDGGDGVLLYFTGGSTFSVASNTIKTLTIRDAKAAGTSWGQTGDAARWDEIAIWIDNTNASGACNSVNVLKVSGTGTWTIEGTIYAPCTSIQFNGNKSAAALSGMLIGYEVKLQGSIDLEITVPPSTEQKPPMVYLTK
;
A
#
# COMPACT_ATOMS: atom_id res chain seq x y z
N MET A 1 -31.44 -18.17 -143.03
CA MET A 1 -32.37 -17.71 -141.98
C MET A 1 -31.69 -18.00 -140.65
N ALA A 2 -31.36 -17.09 -139.73
CA ALA A 2 -31.91 -15.80 -139.37
C ALA A 2 -30.80 -14.79 -138.93
N ARG A 3 -31.25 -13.55 -138.71
CA ARG A 3 -30.56 -12.25 -138.55
C ARG A 3 -29.71 -12.07 -137.28
N PHE A 4 -28.66 -11.23 -137.41
CA PHE A 4 -28.20 -10.07 -136.58
C PHE A 4 -28.50 -10.04 -135.05
N PRO A 5 -27.68 -9.38 -134.18
CA PRO A 5 -27.03 -8.09 -134.44
C PRO A 5 -25.65 -7.82 -133.80
N HIS A 6 -25.11 -6.67 -134.23
CA HIS A 6 -23.82 -6.04 -133.97
C HIS A 6 -23.65 -5.41 -132.56
N PRO A 7 -22.40 -5.07 -132.19
CA PRO A 7 -22.05 -4.68 -130.82
C PRO A 7 -22.19 -3.17 -130.58
N ARG A 8 -22.39 -2.80 -129.31
CA ARG A 8 -22.17 -1.43 -128.79
C ARG A 8 -21.40 -1.47 -127.49
N PHE A 9 -20.40 -0.61 -127.40
CA PHE A 9 -19.59 -0.31 -126.22
C PHE A 9 -20.43 0.32 -125.09
N ARG A 10 -20.05 0.04 -123.84
CA ARG A 10 -20.26 0.99 -122.73
C ARG A 10 -19.16 0.86 -121.69
N LYS A 11 -18.61 2.03 -121.30
CA LYS A 11 -17.64 2.22 -120.22
C LYS A 11 -18.18 1.69 -118.88
N GLY A 12 -17.33 1.04 -118.11
CA GLY A 12 -17.54 0.72 -116.69
C GLY A 12 -16.27 1.01 -115.91
N THR A 13 -16.38 1.90 -114.92
CA THR A 13 -15.32 2.36 -114.01
C THR A 13 -14.88 1.26 -113.06
N VAL A 14 -13.56 1.16 -112.83
CA VAL A 14 -12.90 0.16 -111.99
C VAL A 14 -13.04 0.53 -110.49
N PRO A 15 -13.52 -0.39 -109.62
CA PRO A 15 -13.53 -0.15 -108.18
C PRO A 15 -12.15 -0.42 -107.58
N THR A 16 -11.63 0.55 -106.82
CA THR A 16 -10.38 0.45 -106.06
C THR A 16 -10.57 -0.43 -104.81
N ALA A 17 -9.75 -1.48 -104.72
CA ALA A 17 -9.74 -2.43 -103.62
C ALA A 17 -9.25 -1.81 -102.31
N ARG A 18 -9.91 -2.23 -101.22
CA ARG A 18 -9.64 -1.88 -99.82
C ARG A 18 -8.53 -2.76 -99.22
N ALA A 19 -7.62 -2.10 -98.54
CA ALA A 19 -7.02 -2.41 -97.23
C ALA A 19 -6.57 -3.84 -96.86
N SER A 20 -5.28 -3.97 -96.55
CA SER A 20 -4.81 -4.57 -95.29
C SER A 20 -3.40 -4.08 -94.95
N ALA A 21 -3.32 -2.86 -94.40
CA ALA A 21 -2.09 -2.32 -93.84
C ALA A 21 -1.77 -3.01 -92.52
N TRP A 22 -0.62 -3.69 -92.47
CA TRP A 22 0.13 -3.88 -91.25
C TRP A 22 0.76 -2.54 -90.90
N ASP A 23 0.10 -1.77 -90.05
CA ASP A 23 0.73 -0.66 -89.36
C ASP A 23 0.37 -0.76 -87.89
N ARG A 24 1.41 -0.99 -87.06
CA ARG A 24 1.36 -0.69 -85.63
C ARG A 24 1.68 0.79 -85.49
N PRO A 25 0.70 1.69 -85.28
CA PRO A 25 1.03 3.02 -84.81
C PRO A 25 1.45 2.92 -83.34
N ALA A 26 2.75 3.04 -83.08
CA ALA A 26 3.18 3.64 -81.82
C ALA A 26 2.68 5.09 -81.83
N ARG A 27 1.67 5.38 -81.01
CA ARG A 27 1.36 6.74 -80.57
C ARG A 27 1.24 6.73 -79.05
N LEU A 28 2.27 7.31 -78.43
CA LEU A 28 2.25 7.88 -77.09
C LEU A 28 1.03 8.78 -76.91
N GLY A 29 0.44 8.77 -75.72
CA GLY A 29 -0.37 9.89 -75.24
C GLY A 29 -1.82 9.56 -74.88
N GLN A 30 -2.04 8.77 -73.84
CA GLN A 30 -3.18 8.99 -72.94
C GLN A 30 -2.60 9.35 -71.57
N ALA A 31 -2.84 10.59 -71.15
CA ALA A 31 -2.12 11.25 -70.08
C ALA A 31 -2.28 10.54 -68.72
N PRO A 32 -1.19 10.12 -68.06
CA PRO A 32 -1.20 9.69 -66.65
C PRO A 32 -1.29 10.87 -65.66
N GLY A 33 -1.87 12.01 -66.05
CA GLY A 33 -1.89 13.24 -65.24
C GLY A 33 -2.81 13.18 -64.02
N GLN A 34 -3.84 12.32 -64.04
CA GLN A 34 -4.77 12.15 -62.91
C GLN A 34 -4.07 11.59 -61.67
N VAL A 35 -3.07 10.71 -61.86
CA VAL A 35 -2.29 10.13 -60.74
C VAL A 35 -1.46 11.21 -60.05
N MET A 36 -0.91 12.17 -60.80
CA MET A 36 -0.17 13.30 -60.23
C MET A 36 -1.07 14.20 -59.38
N VAL A 37 -2.30 14.45 -59.81
CA VAL A 37 -3.28 15.24 -59.05
C VAL A 37 -3.73 14.51 -57.78
N LEU A 38 -4.05 13.21 -57.87
CA LEU A 38 -4.40 12.40 -56.71
C LEU A 38 -3.23 12.29 -55.72
N PHE A 39 -2.00 12.13 -56.22
CA PHE A 39 -0.80 12.12 -55.40
C PHE A 39 -0.59 13.46 -54.68
N ALA A 40 -0.75 14.58 -55.39
CA ALA A 40 -0.65 15.92 -54.82
C ALA A 40 -1.72 16.20 -53.74
N LEU A 41 -2.94 15.69 -53.92
CA LEU A 41 -3.99 15.80 -52.90
C LEU A 41 -3.68 14.92 -51.69
N MET A 42 -3.25 13.67 -51.90
CA MET A 42 -2.92 12.74 -50.83
C MET A 42 -1.73 13.20 -50.00
N ILE A 43 -0.66 13.71 -50.63
CA ILE A 43 0.49 14.24 -49.88
C ILE A 43 0.11 15.46 -49.05
N THR A 44 -0.79 16.32 -49.55
CA THR A 44 -1.30 17.47 -48.80
C THR A 44 -2.10 17.02 -47.57
N VAL A 45 -2.97 16.02 -47.73
CA VAL A 45 -3.72 15.42 -46.62
C VAL A 45 -2.80 14.77 -45.60
N LEU A 46 -1.78 14.02 -46.05
CA LEU A 46 -0.79 13.40 -45.16
C LEU A 46 0.01 14.44 -44.39
N ILE A 47 0.46 15.53 -45.04
CA ILE A 47 1.13 16.64 -44.37
C ILE A 47 0.21 17.25 -43.30
N GLY A 48 -1.07 17.46 -43.62
CA GLY A 48 -2.07 17.93 -42.66
C GLY A 48 -2.21 17.03 -41.43
N PHE A 49 -2.22 15.71 -41.61
CA PHE A 49 -2.24 14.76 -40.49
C PHE A 49 -0.93 14.77 -39.68
N THR A 50 0.23 14.90 -40.32
CA THR A 50 1.51 15.00 -39.60
C THR A 50 1.59 16.28 -38.76
N ALA A 51 1.12 17.40 -39.30
CA ALA A 51 1.03 18.67 -38.60
C ALA A 51 0.15 18.55 -37.34
N LEU A 52 -1.03 17.93 -37.48
CA LEU A 52 -1.93 17.66 -36.35
C LEU A 52 -1.28 16.74 -35.30
N ALA A 53 -0.54 15.72 -35.74
CA ALA A 53 0.14 14.80 -34.83
C ALA A 53 1.25 15.48 -34.02
N ILE A 54 2.00 16.41 -34.63
CA ILE A 54 3.03 17.21 -33.94
C ILE A 54 2.38 18.10 -32.88
N ASP A 55 1.33 18.84 -33.24
CA ASP A 55 0.62 19.71 -32.29
C ASP A 55 0.00 18.92 -31.12
N ALA A 56 -0.58 17.75 -31.39
CA ALA A 56 -1.11 16.86 -30.35
C ALA A 56 -0.02 16.32 -29.42
N THR A 57 1.15 15.96 -29.98
CA THR A 57 2.29 15.48 -29.20
C THR A 57 2.85 16.59 -28.30
N TYR A 58 2.97 17.81 -28.83
CA TYR A 58 3.36 18.98 -28.06
C TYR A 58 2.40 19.26 -26.90
N LEU A 59 1.09 19.27 -27.17
CA LEU A 59 0.07 19.44 -26.12
C LEU A 59 0.21 18.39 -25.00
N MET A 60 0.39 17.11 -25.37
CA MET A 60 0.54 16.03 -24.38
C MET A 60 1.83 16.13 -23.58
N SER A 61 2.92 16.61 -24.19
CA SER A 61 4.18 16.87 -23.49
C SER A 61 4.01 17.99 -22.46
N GLU A 62 3.41 19.11 -22.87
CA GLU A 62 3.14 20.25 -21.98
C GLU A 62 2.18 19.87 -20.84
N ARG A 63 1.19 19.01 -21.10
CA ARG A 63 0.30 18.49 -20.05
C ARG A 63 1.05 17.70 -18.97
N ARG A 64 2.06 16.88 -19.34
CA ARG A 64 2.89 16.16 -18.36
C ARG A 64 3.75 17.10 -17.54
N ALA A 65 4.32 18.13 -18.18
CA ALA A 65 5.07 19.17 -17.50
C ALA A 65 4.17 19.93 -16.50
N ALA A 66 2.95 20.29 -16.91
CA ALA A 66 1.98 20.97 -16.05
C ALA A 66 1.58 20.11 -14.85
N GLN A 67 1.43 18.79 -15.03
CA GLN A 67 1.14 17.86 -13.94
C GLN A 67 2.28 17.81 -12.91
N ASN A 68 3.53 17.71 -13.37
CA ASN A 68 4.69 17.74 -12.48
C ASN A 68 4.78 19.05 -11.69
N ALA A 69 4.48 20.18 -12.34
CA ALA A 69 4.45 21.49 -11.69
C ALA A 69 3.33 21.58 -10.64
N ALA A 70 2.12 21.10 -10.96
CA ALA A 70 0.99 21.05 -10.03
C ALA A 70 1.30 20.17 -8.81
N ASP A 71 1.85 18.97 -9.03
CA ASP A 71 2.22 18.03 -7.96
C ASP A 71 3.27 18.63 -7.02
N ALA A 72 4.31 19.27 -7.57
CA ALA A 72 5.34 19.93 -6.78
C ALA A 72 4.80 21.13 -5.98
N ALA A 73 3.96 21.96 -6.61
CA ALA A 73 3.34 23.11 -5.98
C ALA A 73 2.39 22.69 -4.84
N ALA A 74 1.51 21.71 -5.09
CA ALA A 74 0.60 21.18 -4.07
C ALA A 74 1.37 20.60 -2.88
N MET A 75 2.41 19.80 -3.12
CA MET A 75 3.22 19.22 -2.03
C MET A 75 3.94 20.30 -1.22
N ALA A 76 4.43 21.36 -1.86
CA ALA A 76 5.10 22.47 -1.18
C ALA A 76 4.14 23.24 -0.26
N VAL A 77 2.94 23.55 -0.74
CA VAL A 77 1.92 24.21 0.08
C VAL A 77 1.47 23.29 1.23
N GLY A 78 1.28 22.00 0.96
CA GLY A 78 0.97 21.01 2.00
C GLY A 78 2.05 20.94 3.10
N LYS A 79 3.33 20.99 2.75
CA LYS A 79 4.45 21.04 3.72
C LYS A 79 4.44 22.31 4.55
N ALA A 80 4.16 23.45 3.95
CA ALA A 80 4.04 24.72 4.67
C ALA A 80 2.85 24.67 5.64
N LEU A 81 1.73 24.08 5.21
CA LEU A 81 0.56 23.88 6.04
C LEU A 81 0.85 22.95 7.24
N ALA A 82 1.56 21.85 6.99
CA ALA A 82 1.97 20.88 8.01
C ALA A 82 2.85 21.52 9.10
N ARG A 83 3.85 22.33 8.73
CA ARG A 83 4.72 23.02 9.71
C ARG A 83 3.96 23.95 10.65
N ASN A 84 2.89 24.56 10.16
CA ASN A 84 2.08 25.51 10.92
C ASN A 84 0.93 24.85 11.72
N LEU A 85 0.79 23.52 11.68
CA LEU A 85 -0.22 22.81 12.47
C LEU A 85 0.17 22.64 13.95
N ASN A 86 1.46 22.48 14.23
CA ASN A 86 1.99 22.30 15.59
C ASN A 86 2.47 23.61 16.24
N SER A 87 2.55 24.68 15.45
CA SER A 87 2.98 25.99 15.94
C SER A 87 1.73 26.79 16.33
N SER A 88 1.66 27.33 17.55
CA SER A 88 0.60 28.28 17.96
C SER A 88 0.67 29.64 17.24
N GLY A 89 1.30 29.69 16.06
CA GLY A 89 1.63 30.89 15.31
C GLY A 89 1.19 30.80 13.84
N SER A 90 0.73 31.94 13.33
CA SER A 90 0.34 32.28 11.95
C SER A 90 -0.15 31.14 11.06
N LEU A 91 -1.47 31.04 10.90
CA LEU A 91 -2.10 30.22 9.87
C LEU A 91 -1.53 30.61 8.50
N VAL A 92 -1.10 29.62 7.69
CA VAL A 92 -0.77 29.86 6.26
C VAL A 92 -1.97 30.55 5.63
N THR A 93 -1.79 31.81 5.23
CA THR A 93 -2.85 32.57 4.56
C THR A 93 -2.98 32.11 3.12
N GLN A 94 -4.10 32.42 2.48
CA GLN A 94 -4.31 32.13 1.06
C GLN A 94 -3.20 32.75 0.19
N SER A 95 -2.75 33.97 0.51
CA SER A 95 -1.65 34.64 -0.21
C SER A 95 -0.31 33.95 -0.02
N ASP A 96 -0.04 33.37 1.16
CA ASP A 96 1.20 32.60 1.38
C ASP A 96 1.17 31.30 0.57
N ALA A 97 0.00 30.64 0.52
CA ALA A 97 -0.20 29.42 -0.26
C ALA A 97 -0.03 29.67 -1.77
N GLU A 98 -0.56 30.78 -2.28
CA GLU A 98 -0.39 31.23 -3.67
C GLU A 98 1.08 31.51 -4.00
N ALA A 99 1.78 32.31 -3.18
CA ALA A 99 3.20 32.62 -3.40
C ALA A 99 4.10 31.37 -3.36
N ILE A 100 3.80 30.40 -2.48
CA ILE A 100 4.53 29.13 -2.43
C ILE A 100 4.22 28.31 -3.69
N ALA A 101 2.95 28.18 -4.08
CA ALA A 101 2.58 27.42 -5.27
C ALA A 101 3.22 28.00 -6.54
N GLU A 102 3.17 29.33 -6.73
CA GLU A 102 3.79 30.04 -7.85
C GLU A 102 5.31 29.80 -7.91
N ARG A 103 6.00 29.91 -6.77
CA ARG A 103 7.44 29.67 -6.71
C ARG A 103 7.79 28.24 -7.13
N PHE A 104 7.07 27.25 -6.63
CA PHE A 104 7.35 25.84 -6.94
C PHE A 104 6.90 25.44 -8.35
N ALA A 105 5.83 26.05 -8.89
CA ALA A 105 5.46 25.92 -10.30
C ALA A 105 6.54 26.54 -11.22
N GLY A 106 7.07 27.71 -10.87
CA GLY A 106 8.16 28.38 -11.59
C GLY A 106 9.43 27.55 -11.66
N LEU A 107 9.82 26.89 -10.56
CA LEU A 107 10.95 25.96 -10.54
C LEU A 107 10.75 24.73 -11.43
N ASN A 108 9.50 24.39 -11.77
CA ASN A 108 9.15 23.31 -12.69
C ASN A 108 8.88 23.80 -14.12
N GLY A 109 9.29 25.03 -14.46
CA GLY A 109 9.17 25.59 -15.81
C GLY A 109 7.85 26.29 -16.12
N PHE A 110 7.05 26.60 -15.08
CA PHE A 110 5.80 27.35 -15.18
C PHE A 110 5.89 28.67 -14.38
N PRO A 111 6.74 29.62 -14.79
CA PRO A 111 6.80 30.94 -14.17
C PRO A 111 5.50 31.72 -14.42
N ASP A 112 5.28 32.81 -13.69
CA ASP A 112 4.12 33.70 -13.86
C ASP A 112 4.28 34.60 -15.10
N ASP A 113 4.33 33.98 -16.28
CA ASP A 113 4.48 34.63 -17.59
C ASP A 113 3.17 34.60 -18.42
N GLY A 114 2.02 34.48 -17.74
CA GLY A 114 0.71 34.21 -18.34
C GLY A 114 0.19 32.79 -18.07
N SER A 115 0.96 31.96 -17.36
CA SER A 115 0.50 30.73 -16.73
C SER A 115 -0.30 31.05 -15.46
N THR A 116 -1.60 30.72 -15.41
CA THR A 116 -2.41 30.95 -14.20
C THR A 116 -2.25 29.77 -13.24
N THR A 117 -1.62 29.99 -12.10
CA THR A 117 -1.64 29.09 -10.96
C THR A 117 -2.82 29.45 -10.06
N VAL A 118 -3.88 28.64 -10.06
CA VAL A 118 -5.01 28.81 -9.15
C VAL A 118 -4.80 27.89 -7.95
N VAL A 119 -4.58 28.48 -6.78
CA VAL A 119 -4.61 27.74 -5.51
C VAL A 119 -6.01 27.86 -4.95
N GLN A 120 -6.70 26.74 -4.78
CA GLN A 120 -7.96 26.75 -4.05
C GLN A 120 -7.68 26.71 -2.54
N PRO A 121 -8.48 27.43 -1.73
CA PRO A 121 -8.28 27.47 -0.29
C PRO A 121 -8.37 26.08 0.32
N PRO A 122 -7.70 25.85 1.47
CA PRO A 122 -7.72 24.56 2.12
C PRO A 122 -9.16 24.12 2.42
N ILE A 123 -9.60 23.01 1.84
CA ILE A 123 -10.89 22.41 2.19
C ILE A 123 -10.69 21.64 3.49
N LEU A 124 -11.40 22.02 4.54
CA LEU A 124 -11.53 21.24 5.76
C LEU A 124 -12.64 20.21 5.55
N LYS A 125 -12.29 18.92 5.52
CA LYS A 125 -13.34 17.90 5.57
C LYS A 125 -13.83 17.75 7.02
N PRO A 126 -15.14 17.78 7.26
CA PRO A 126 -15.69 17.91 8.62
C PRO A 126 -15.85 16.58 9.38
N SER A 127 -15.18 15.48 9.02
CA SER A 127 -15.40 14.21 9.73
C SER A 127 -14.42 14.05 10.89
N PRO A 128 -14.86 14.10 12.16
CA PRO A 128 -13.99 13.79 13.29
C PRO A 128 -13.48 12.34 13.19
N PRO A 129 -12.27 12.02 13.70
CA PRO A 129 -11.28 12.91 14.32
C PRO A 129 -10.27 13.53 13.32
N PHE A 130 -10.35 13.16 12.04
CA PHE A 130 -9.44 13.63 11.01
C PHE A 130 -10.01 14.91 10.40
N HIS A 131 -9.40 16.05 10.68
CA HIS A 131 -9.58 17.23 9.84
C HIS A 131 -8.48 17.27 8.77
N PRO A 132 -8.53 16.42 7.71
CA PRO A 132 -7.54 16.52 6.66
C PRO A 132 -7.67 17.90 6.04
N ARG A 133 -6.58 18.64 6.01
CA ARG A 133 -6.52 19.93 5.30
C ARG A 133 -6.07 19.61 3.89
N GLN A 134 -6.93 19.85 2.92
CA GLN A 134 -6.63 19.59 1.51
C GLN A 134 -6.38 20.90 0.79
N VAL A 135 -5.24 21.03 0.11
CA VAL A 135 -4.97 22.16 -0.78
C VAL A 135 -4.93 21.65 -2.21
N THR A 136 -5.72 22.28 -3.07
CA THR A 136 -5.75 21.97 -4.50
C THR A 136 -5.05 23.06 -5.28
N VAL A 137 -4.03 22.69 -6.05
CA VAL A 137 -3.31 23.59 -6.94
C VAL A 137 -3.62 23.20 -8.39
N THR A 138 -4.05 24.18 -9.18
CA THR A 138 -4.25 24.03 -10.62
C THR A 138 -3.27 24.91 -11.37
N VAL A 139 -2.45 24.30 -12.23
CA VAL A 139 -1.49 25.00 -13.09
C VAL A 139 -2.05 25.02 -14.51
N THR A 140 -2.19 26.20 -15.09
CA THR A 140 -2.72 26.36 -16.46
C THR A 140 -1.76 27.18 -17.31
N ARG A 141 -1.37 26.67 -18.48
CA ARG A 141 -0.49 27.35 -19.43
C ARG A 141 -1.18 27.55 -20.77
N GLN A 142 -1.14 28.77 -21.28
CA GLN A 142 -1.55 29.08 -22.66
C GLN A 142 -0.44 28.64 -23.62
N LEU A 143 -0.80 27.91 -24.66
CA LEU A 143 0.12 27.39 -25.68
C LEU A 143 -0.31 27.90 -27.05
N GLU A 144 0.66 28.30 -27.86
CA GLU A 144 0.39 28.52 -29.28
C GLU A 144 0.58 27.20 -30.05
N PRO A 145 -0.43 26.71 -30.79
CA PRO A 145 -0.23 25.59 -31.69
C PRO A 145 0.72 25.98 -32.82
N PHE A 146 1.52 25.04 -33.33
CA PHE A 146 2.46 25.34 -34.41
C PHE A 146 1.75 25.42 -35.76
N PHE A 147 1.04 24.36 -36.14
CA PHE A 147 0.41 24.25 -37.45
C PHE A 147 -1.09 24.55 -37.40
N LEU A 148 -1.77 24.11 -36.35
CA LEU A 148 -3.18 24.38 -36.09
C LEU A 148 -3.51 25.87 -36.00
N ARG A 149 -2.52 26.73 -35.70
CA ARG A 149 -2.68 28.19 -35.70
C ARG A 149 -3.16 28.75 -37.05
N ALA A 150 -2.85 28.06 -38.15
CA ALA A 150 -3.29 28.46 -39.49
C ALA A 150 -4.80 28.24 -39.71
N LEU A 151 -5.44 27.34 -38.94
CA LEU A 151 -6.85 26.96 -39.08
C LEU A 151 -7.70 27.40 -37.88
N TYR A 152 -7.08 27.55 -36.72
CA TYR A 152 -7.73 27.86 -35.45
C TYR A 152 -6.93 28.93 -34.70
N THR A 153 -7.58 30.04 -34.38
CA THR A 153 -7.00 31.18 -33.65
C THR A 153 -7.63 31.37 -32.28
N GLY A 154 -8.35 30.38 -31.77
CA GLY A 154 -8.95 30.43 -30.44
C GLY A 154 -7.96 30.07 -29.33
N PRO A 155 -8.37 30.19 -28.06
CA PRO A 155 -7.53 29.89 -26.92
C PRO A 155 -7.19 28.39 -26.89
N TRP A 156 -5.91 28.09 -26.68
CA TRP A 156 -5.40 26.73 -26.60
C TRP A 156 -4.54 26.62 -25.35
N SER A 157 -4.97 25.83 -24.37
CA SER A 157 -4.31 25.74 -23.06
C SER A 157 -4.23 24.32 -22.56
N VAL A 158 -3.22 24.06 -21.73
CA VAL A 158 -3.12 22.86 -20.90
C VAL A 158 -3.40 23.24 -19.46
N SER A 159 -4.11 22.37 -18.76
CA SER A 159 -4.33 22.51 -17.32
C SER A 159 -4.09 21.18 -16.64
N ALA A 160 -3.51 21.24 -15.44
CA ALA A 160 -3.27 20.12 -14.58
C ALA A 160 -3.60 20.49 -13.13
N THR A 161 -4.21 19.57 -12.40
CA THR A 161 -4.61 19.77 -11.02
C THR A 161 -3.97 18.70 -10.14
N ALA A 162 -3.51 19.12 -8.97
CA ALA A 162 -2.99 18.26 -7.93
C ALA A 162 -3.52 18.69 -6.57
N THR A 163 -3.85 17.72 -5.71
CA THR A 163 -4.35 17.99 -4.35
C THR A 163 -3.36 17.42 -3.34
N ALA A 164 -2.87 18.25 -2.42
CA ALA A 164 -2.10 17.80 -1.28
C ALA A 164 -3.00 17.72 -0.05
N THR A 165 -2.96 16.59 0.65
CA THR A 165 -3.64 16.41 1.92
C THR A 165 -2.63 16.41 3.06
N VAL A 166 -2.99 17.09 4.15
CA VAL A 166 -2.18 17.19 5.37
C VAL A 166 -2.95 16.62 6.55
N ILE A 167 -2.28 15.76 7.33
CA ILE A 167 -2.82 15.18 8.57
C ILE A 167 -1.97 15.67 9.73
N ASN A 168 -2.62 16.05 10.83
CA ASN A 168 -1.99 16.68 11.99
C ASN A 168 -1.42 15.67 13.01
N THR A 169 -1.86 14.43 12.94
CA THR A 169 -1.41 13.37 13.84
C THR A 169 -0.46 12.48 13.05
N GLY A 170 0.80 12.41 13.46
CA GLY A 170 1.63 11.35 12.90
C GLY A 170 1.11 9.98 13.36
N GLU A 171 1.44 8.95 12.60
CA GLU A 171 0.64 7.73 12.57
C GLU A 171 0.82 6.88 13.83
N HIS A 172 -0.24 6.70 14.60
CA HIS A 172 -0.31 5.61 15.56
C HIS A 172 -0.90 4.39 14.86
N PHE A 173 0.01 3.59 14.30
CA PHE A 173 -0.37 2.35 13.63
C PHE A 173 -0.79 1.29 14.65
N GLY A 174 -2.00 0.77 14.50
CA GLY A 174 -2.38 -0.47 15.16
C GLY A 174 -1.80 -1.68 14.45
N LEU A 175 -1.59 -1.57 13.12
CA LEU A 175 -1.04 -2.63 12.30
C LEU A 175 -0.01 -2.03 11.33
N LEU A 176 1.19 -2.60 11.29
CA LEU A 176 2.28 -2.11 10.45
C LEU A 176 3.09 -3.27 9.82
N ALA A 177 3.23 -3.23 8.50
CA ALA A 177 4.17 -4.08 7.76
C ALA A 177 5.41 -3.28 7.34
N LEU A 178 6.58 -3.71 7.84
CA LEU A 178 7.85 -3.00 7.66
C LEU A 178 8.65 -3.44 6.42
N GLY A 179 8.39 -4.64 5.90
CA GLY A 179 9.10 -5.20 4.75
C GLY A 179 8.94 -4.32 3.50
N ARG A 180 10.00 -4.24 2.68
CA ARG A 180 10.04 -3.40 1.47
C ARG A 180 9.97 -4.18 0.16
N ASP A 181 10.00 -5.50 0.24
CA ASP A 181 10.11 -6.45 -0.88
C ASP A 181 9.17 -7.67 -0.71
N GLY A 182 8.20 -7.58 0.21
CA GLY A 182 7.17 -8.60 0.45
C GLY A 182 5.75 -8.15 0.09
N ASP A 183 4.77 -8.99 0.40
CA ASP A 183 3.34 -8.74 0.11
C ASP A 183 2.72 -7.64 0.99
N GLY A 184 3.44 -7.19 2.03
CA GLY A 184 2.99 -6.13 2.93
C GLY A 184 1.89 -6.60 3.87
N VAL A 185 0.73 -5.93 3.82
CA VAL A 185 -0.47 -6.31 4.57
C VAL A 185 -1.45 -7.01 3.65
N VAL A 186 -1.85 -8.23 3.97
CA VAL A 186 -2.82 -9.00 3.19
C VAL A 186 -4.00 -9.41 4.05
N PHE A 187 -5.18 -8.93 3.69
CA PHE A 187 -6.45 -9.37 4.23
C PHE A 187 -7.08 -10.37 3.24
N GLY A 188 -7.17 -11.64 3.60
CA GLY A 188 -7.51 -12.75 2.71
C GLY A 188 -8.69 -13.59 3.20
N GLY A 189 -9.90 -13.19 2.84
CA GLY A 189 -11.12 -13.94 3.13
C GLY A 189 -11.29 -15.21 2.30
N LEU A 190 -12.03 -16.16 2.87
CA LEU A 190 -12.51 -17.32 2.11
C LEU A 190 -13.44 -16.86 0.98
N SER A 191 -13.17 -17.31 -0.24
CA SER A 191 -14.07 -17.13 -1.39
C SER A 191 -15.25 -18.10 -1.24
N ALA A 192 -16.26 -17.74 -0.46
CA ALA A 192 -17.50 -18.51 -0.36
C ALA A 192 -18.59 -17.80 -1.17
N GLY A 193 -19.15 -18.50 -2.18
CA GLY A 193 -20.31 -18.03 -2.94
C GLY A 193 -21.46 -17.68 -2.00
N GLY A 194 -21.86 -16.40 -2.02
CA GLY A 194 -22.85 -15.84 -1.10
C GLY A 194 -22.40 -14.48 -0.57
N SER A 195 -22.58 -13.44 -1.39
CA SER A 195 -22.45 -12.05 -0.98
C SER A 195 -23.50 -11.73 0.10
N GLY A 196 -23.09 -11.45 1.34
CA GLY A 196 -24.00 -10.91 2.35
C GLY A 196 -23.96 -11.52 3.75
N SER A 197 -22.93 -12.27 4.14
CA SER A 197 -22.80 -12.67 5.54
C SER A 197 -22.24 -11.51 6.37
N THR A 198 -23.06 -10.92 7.25
CA THR A 198 -22.66 -9.88 8.23
C THR A 198 -21.79 -10.42 9.37
N SER A 199 -21.56 -11.74 9.44
CA SER A 199 -20.86 -12.41 10.53
C SER A 199 -19.47 -12.88 10.11
N CYS A 200 -18.49 -12.71 10.99
CA CYS A 200 -17.08 -13.14 10.87
C CYS A 200 -16.87 -14.65 10.79
N THR A 201 -17.95 -15.41 10.55
CA THR A 201 -17.96 -16.88 10.49
C THR A 201 -17.40 -17.41 9.15
N LYS A 202 -17.48 -16.62 8.07
CA LYS A 202 -17.02 -16.99 6.71
C LYS A 202 -16.20 -15.88 6.01
N VAL A 203 -15.82 -14.86 6.76
CA VAL A 203 -15.23 -13.61 6.27
C VAL A 203 -14.03 -13.31 7.17
N THR A 204 -12.99 -12.66 6.65
CA THR A 204 -11.97 -12.06 7.52
C THR A 204 -12.49 -10.72 8.03
N CYS A 205 -12.74 -10.63 9.32
CA CYS A 205 -13.10 -9.41 10.05
C CYS A 205 -11.86 -8.80 10.68
N ILE A 206 -11.64 -7.51 10.41
CA ILE A 206 -10.64 -6.71 11.09
C ILE A 206 -11.30 -5.47 11.65
N THR A 207 -11.19 -5.26 12.96
CA THR A 207 -11.59 -4.02 13.62
C THR A 207 -10.35 -3.43 14.27
N ILE A 208 -9.96 -2.23 13.87
CA ILE A 208 -8.90 -1.48 14.54
C ILE A 208 -9.54 -0.27 15.19
N VAL A 209 -9.54 -0.27 16.52
CA VAL A 209 -10.17 0.74 17.35
C VAL A 209 -9.09 1.59 18.01
N CYS A 210 -9.30 2.89 17.99
CA CYS A 210 -8.49 3.81 18.76
C CYS A 210 -9.08 3.97 20.17
N GLU A 211 -8.33 3.66 21.22
CA GLU A 211 -8.85 3.79 22.61
C GLU A 211 -9.19 5.26 22.94
N ASP A 212 -8.36 6.20 22.49
CA ASP A 212 -8.64 7.63 22.54
C ASP A 212 -8.81 8.21 21.12
N PRO A 213 -10.06 8.34 20.63
CA PRO A 213 -10.32 8.82 19.27
C PRO A 213 -9.81 10.25 19.02
N SER A 214 -9.47 11.02 20.06
CA SER A 214 -8.88 12.36 19.89
C SER A 214 -7.44 12.34 19.34
N GLN A 215 -6.75 11.21 19.45
CA GLN A 215 -5.35 11.04 19.03
C GLN A 215 -5.20 10.53 17.58
N ALA A 216 -6.31 10.29 16.87
CA ALA A 216 -6.31 9.79 15.50
C ALA A 216 -5.35 8.58 15.31
N CYS A 217 -5.52 7.61 16.20
CA CYS A 217 -4.81 6.34 16.20
C CYS A 217 -5.57 5.23 15.49
N GLY A 218 -4.98 4.03 15.44
CA GLY A 218 -5.60 2.89 14.78
C GLY A 218 -5.37 2.84 13.27
N SER A 219 -4.29 3.42 12.76
CA SER A 219 -3.95 3.35 11.33
C SER A 219 -3.38 1.97 10.96
N VAL A 220 -3.47 1.63 9.68
CA VAL A 220 -2.79 0.50 9.05
C VAL A 220 -1.73 1.02 8.09
N GLY A 221 -0.49 0.57 8.28
CA GLY A 221 0.65 0.96 7.46
C GLY A 221 1.29 -0.21 6.74
N SER A 222 1.76 0.01 5.52
CA SER A 222 2.57 -0.95 4.77
C SER A 222 3.68 -0.25 3.99
N ASN A 223 4.90 -0.77 4.10
CA ASN A 223 6.03 -0.37 3.26
C ASN A 223 5.99 -0.97 1.84
N THR A 224 5.02 -1.84 1.55
CA THR A 224 4.66 -2.28 0.20
C THR A 224 3.16 -2.09 -0.02
N ASP A 225 2.41 -3.14 -0.33
CA ASP A 225 1.00 -3.07 -0.67
C ASP A 225 0.11 -3.32 0.57
N ILE A 226 -1.14 -2.87 0.50
CA ILE A 226 -2.24 -3.36 1.32
C ILE A 226 -3.23 -4.04 0.39
N THR A 227 -3.40 -5.35 0.51
CA THR A 227 -4.21 -6.15 -0.42
C THR A 227 -5.41 -6.77 0.28
N PHE A 228 -6.60 -6.54 -0.29
CA PHE A 228 -7.83 -7.21 0.09
C PHE A 228 -8.16 -8.31 -0.93
N ASN A 229 -8.20 -9.55 -0.47
CA ASN A 229 -8.50 -10.74 -1.24
C ASN A 229 -9.71 -11.46 -0.67
N GLY A 230 -10.63 -11.91 -1.54
CA GLY A 230 -11.84 -12.62 -1.11
C GLY A 230 -12.79 -11.73 -0.29
N ASN A 231 -13.58 -12.36 0.58
CA ASN A 231 -14.54 -11.67 1.43
C ASN A 231 -13.85 -11.10 2.67
N THR A 232 -13.64 -9.78 2.70
CA THR A 232 -13.08 -9.07 3.85
C THR A 232 -14.08 -8.00 4.32
N GLN A 233 -14.20 -7.84 5.63
CA GLN A 233 -15.06 -6.84 6.26
C GLN A 233 -14.37 -6.27 7.49
N GLY A 234 -14.78 -5.08 7.92
CA GLY A 234 -14.09 -4.45 9.04
C GLY A 234 -14.26 -2.95 9.15
N SER A 235 -13.58 -2.40 10.15
CA SER A 235 -13.45 -0.96 10.34
C SER A 235 -12.04 -0.62 10.80
N VAL A 236 -11.54 0.51 10.33
CA VAL A 236 -10.28 1.11 10.78
C VAL A 236 -10.58 2.53 11.22
N ASP A 237 -10.37 2.81 12.50
CA ASP A 237 -10.54 4.17 13.04
C ASP A 237 -9.48 5.12 12.48
N GLY A 238 -8.29 4.63 12.15
CA GLY A 238 -7.21 5.39 11.52
C GLY A 238 -7.30 5.48 9.99
N ASN A 239 -6.12 5.64 9.39
CA ASN A 239 -5.91 5.64 7.94
C ASN A 239 -5.50 4.25 7.42
N LEU A 240 -5.63 4.04 6.11
CA LEU A 240 -4.92 2.99 5.40
C LEU A 240 -3.83 3.62 4.54
N GLU A 241 -2.57 3.28 4.80
CA GLU A 241 -1.41 3.91 4.16
C GLU A 241 -0.46 2.83 3.62
N ALA A 242 -0.26 2.84 2.30
CA ALA A 242 0.63 1.90 1.62
C ALA A 242 1.67 2.68 0.81
N ALA A 243 2.94 2.34 0.95
CA ALA A 243 3.98 2.89 0.08
C ALA A 243 3.82 2.39 -1.36
N GLY A 244 3.34 1.16 -1.51
CA GLY A 244 2.82 0.57 -2.75
C GLY A 244 1.35 0.93 -2.98
N SER A 245 0.53 -0.02 -3.40
CA SER A 245 -0.89 0.19 -3.72
C SER A 245 -1.82 -0.34 -2.64
N ILE A 246 -3.02 0.24 -2.55
CA ILE A 246 -4.16 -0.37 -1.85
C ILE A 246 -5.03 -1.08 -2.90
N VAL A 247 -5.11 -2.40 -2.83
CA VAL A 247 -5.72 -3.24 -3.86
C VAL A 247 -7.06 -3.80 -3.40
N LYS A 248 -8.12 -3.54 -4.18
CA LYS A 248 -9.47 -4.13 -4.03
C LYS A 248 -10.14 -3.89 -2.67
N GLN A 249 -10.00 -2.70 -2.09
CA GLN A 249 -10.76 -2.35 -0.89
C GLN A 249 -12.27 -2.58 -1.15
N PRO A 250 -12.93 -3.46 -0.38
CA PRO A 250 -14.33 -3.78 -0.65
C PRO A 250 -15.23 -2.64 -0.18
N GLU A 251 -15.86 -1.98 -1.14
CA GLU A 251 -16.80 -0.90 -0.88
C GLU A 251 -18.00 -1.41 -0.06
N GLY A 252 -18.29 -0.76 1.07
CA GLY A 252 -19.47 -1.04 1.91
C GLY A 252 -19.26 -2.05 3.04
N THR A 253 -18.34 -3.01 2.93
CA THR A 253 -18.04 -3.99 4.00
C THR A 253 -16.81 -3.63 4.83
N PHE A 254 -15.88 -2.85 4.28
CA PHE A 254 -14.70 -2.37 4.98
C PHE A 254 -14.70 -0.84 5.07
N LYS A 255 -14.82 -0.32 6.29
CA LYS A 255 -14.89 1.13 6.55
C LYS A 255 -13.55 1.65 7.05
N VAL A 256 -13.22 2.86 6.61
CA VAL A 256 -12.04 3.60 7.08
C VAL A 256 -12.55 4.97 7.50
N SER A 257 -12.34 5.34 8.76
CA SER A 257 -12.77 6.63 9.30
C SER A 257 -11.86 7.77 8.83
N GLY A 258 -10.56 7.47 8.65
CA GLY A 258 -9.60 8.34 7.99
C GLY A 258 -9.66 8.26 6.46
N PHE A 259 -8.51 8.32 5.81
CA PHE A 259 -8.38 8.12 4.36
C PHE A 259 -7.65 6.83 4.03
N ALA A 260 -7.80 6.38 2.79
CA ALA A 260 -7.02 5.28 2.23
C ALA A 260 -6.18 5.81 1.05
N ALA A 261 -4.86 5.72 1.14
CA ALA A 261 -3.96 6.13 0.07
C ALA A 261 -2.81 5.13 -0.14
N GLY A 262 -2.60 4.76 -1.41
CA GLY A 262 -1.37 4.12 -1.88
C GLY A 262 -0.40 5.14 -2.49
N GLY A 263 0.85 4.74 -2.68
CA GLY A 263 1.93 5.57 -3.21
C GLY A 263 2.55 6.49 -2.15
N MET A 264 2.37 6.14 -0.88
CA MET A 264 2.85 6.92 0.26
C MET A 264 4.37 6.77 0.44
N GLY A 265 4.97 7.60 1.31
CA GLY A 265 6.32 7.36 1.76
C GLY A 265 6.40 6.10 2.62
N GLY A 266 7.53 5.41 2.61
CA GLY A 266 7.75 4.30 3.52
C GLY A 266 7.71 4.76 4.99
N VAL A 267 7.03 3.99 5.82
CA VAL A 267 6.96 4.13 7.26
C VAL A 267 8.25 3.57 7.89
N THR A 268 8.77 4.31 8.87
CA THR A 268 9.91 3.83 9.69
C THR A 268 9.39 3.03 10.87
N ASP A 269 10.15 2.02 11.28
CA ASP A 269 9.82 1.21 12.45
C ASP A 269 9.74 2.08 13.73
N PRO A 270 8.57 2.16 14.39
CA PRO A 270 8.40 2.97 15.59
C PRO A 270 9.16 2.41 16.81
N LEU A 271 9.53 1.13 16.78
CA LEU A 271 10.32 0.46 17.82
C LEU A 271 11.79 0.28 17.41
N TRP A 272 12.23 0.96 16.35
CA TRP A 272 13.62 0.94 15.93
C TRP A 272 14.56 1.41 17.06
N GLY A 273 15.63 0.66 17.30
CA GLY A 273 16.64 1.00 18.30
C GLY A 273 16.33 0.52 19.71
N THR A 274 15.19 -0.15 19.94
CA THR A 274 14.89 -0.77 21.24
C THR A 274 15.90 -1.91 21.50
N PRO A 275 16.74 -1.88 22.57
CA PRO A 275 17.90 -2.78 22.76
C PRO A 275 17.59 -4.20 23.30
N SER A 276 17.88 -5.26 22.54
CA SER A 276 17.51 -6.65 22.90
C SER A 276 17.69 -7.10 24.37
N PRO A 277 16.70 -7.82 24.98
CA PRO A 277 16.82 -8.41 26.32
C PRO A 277 18.11 -9.19 26.56
N LEU A 278 18.58 -9.95 25.56
CA LEU A 278 19.83 -10.70 25.68
C LEU A 278 21.05 -9.79 25.80
N THR A 279 21.12 -8.72 24.99
CA THR A 279 22.24 -7.75 25.06
C THR A 279 22.27 -7.04 26.41
N LYS A 280 21.10 -6.81 27.00
CA LYS A 280 20.97 -6.18 28.33
C LYS A 280 21.10 -7.17 29.49
N GLY A 281 21.24 -8.48 29.23
CA GLY A 281 21.22 -9.51 30.28
C GLY A 281 19.90 -9.59 31.04
N ALA A 282 18.82 -9.05 30.48
CA ALA A 282 17.51 -8.94 31.13
C ALA A 282 16.83 -10.29 31.34
N CYS A 283 17.23 -11.30 30.55
CA CYS A 283 16.74 -12.66 30.62
C CYS A 283 17.25 -13.45 31.85
N GLY A 284 18.22 -12.91 32.61
CA GLY A 284 18.84 -13.64 33.71
C GLY A 284 19.60 -14.90 33.25
N GLY A 285 19.68 -15.89 34.14
CA GLY A 285 20.30 -17.20 33.86
C GLY A 285 19.30 -18.25 33.38
N ASP A 286 19.75 -19.51 33.38
CA ASP A 286 18.87 -20.64 33.12
C ASP A 286 17.69 -20.65 34.11
N PRO A 287 16.44 -20.80 33.63
CA PRO A 287 15.27 -20.85 34.51
C PRO A 287 15.33 -22.11 35.38
N PRO A 288 14.78 -22.06 36.62
CA PRO A 288 14.63 -23.25 37.44
C PRO A 288 13.74 -24.30 36.76
N ALA A 289 13.79 -25.54 37.25
CA ALA A 289 12.93 -26.61 36.74
C ALA A 289 11.46 -26.20 36.83
N PRO A 290 10.66 -26.44 35.77
CA PRO A 290 9.29 -25.97 35.71
C PRO A 290 8.42 -26.71 36.73
N GLY A 291 7.39 -26.02 37.25
CA GLY A 291 6.36 -26.63 38.08
C GLY A 291 5.48 -27.56 37.24
N TRP A 292 5.20 -28.77 37.72
CA TRP A 292 4.35 -29.72 37.00
C TRP A 292 3.30 -30.34 37.92
N ASN A 293 2.03 -30.20 37.55
CA ASN A 293 0.91 -30.87 38.20
C ASN A 293 0.37 -31.97 37.27
N GLU A 294 0.67 -33.23 37.62
CA GLU A 294 0.26 -34.41 36.84
C GLU A 294 -1.27 -34.54 36.71
N THR A 295 -2.02 -34.19 37.75
CA THR A 295 -3.47 -34.38 37.82
C THR A 295 -4.22 -33.43 36.90
N THR A 296 -3.81 -32.16 36.87
CA THR A 296 -4.44 -31.12 36.04
C THR A 296 -3.70 -30.90 34.73
N LYS A 297 -2.59 -31.60 34.50
CA LYS A 297 -1.64 -31.38 33.40
C LYS A 297 -1.25 -29.90 33.25
N THR A 298 -1.03 -29.23 34.39
CA THR A 298 -0.65 -27.83 34.44
C THR A 298 0.87 -27.71 34.53
N LEU A 299 1.45 -26.96 33.60
CA LEU A 299 2.87 -26.64 33.54
C LEU A 299 3.08 -25.17 33.93
N THR A 300 3.87 -24.91 34.97
CA THR A 300 4.27 -23.55 35.36
C THR A 300 5.69 -23.30 34.88
N LEU A 301 5.86 -22.30 34.02
CA LEU A 301 7.17 -21.85 33.56
C LEU A 301 7.61 -20.61 34.34
N HIS A 302 8.92 -20.47 34.50
CA HIS A 302 9.55 -19.36 35.20
C HIS A 302 10.29 -18.47 34.21
N PRO A 303 10.39 -17.14 34.44
CA PRO A 303 11.20 -16.27 33.59
C PRO A 303 12.66 -16.73 33.59
N GLY A 304 13.35 -16.53 32.47
CA GLY A 304 14.73 -17.00 32.31
C GLY A 304 15.18 -17.12 30.85
N HIS A 305 16.41 -17.59 30.69
CA HIS A 305 17.03 -17.87 29.40
C HIS A 305 16.84 -19.34 28.99
N TYR A 306 16.04 -19.60 27.96
CA TYR A 306 15.75 -20.91 27.39
C TYR A 306 16.63 -21.17 26.17
N THR A 307 17.45 -22.21 26.24
CA THR A 307 18.43 -22.57 25.21
C THR A 307 18.31 -24.03 24.81
N GLN A 308 18.94 -24.42 23.71
CA GLN A 308 18.92 -25.81 23.28
C GLN A 308 19.58 -26.76 24.29
N ALA A 309 20.46 -26.24 25.16
CA ALA A 309 21.10 -27.00 26.22
C ALA A 309 20.15 -27.33 27.39
N ASN A 310 19.26 -26.39 27.76
CA ASN A 310 18.35 -26.56 28.89
C ASN A 310 16.92 -26.97 28.48
N LYS A 311 16.61 -27.06 27.18
CA LYS A 311 15.29 -27.43 26.66
C LYS A 311 14.68 -28.68 27.31
N THR A 312 15.47 -29.73 27.53
CA THR A 312 14.98 -31.01 28.08
C THR A 312 14.65 -30.93 29.57
N THR A 313 15.22 -29.98 30.30
CA THR A 313 14.95 -29.73 31.72
C THR A 313 13.91 -28.64 31.92
N SER A 314 14.07 -27.50 31.24
CA SER A 314 13.32 -26.27 31.45
C SER A 314 12.01 -26.21 30.68
N LEU A 315 11.89 -26.94 29.56
CA LEU A 315 10.63 -27.09 28.80
C LEU A 315 10.11 -28.54 28.86
N LYS A 316 10.46 -29.25 29.93
CA LYS A 316 9.94 -30.59 30.19
C LYS A 316 8.41 -30.53 30.27
N ASN A 317 7.73 -31.52 29.70
CA ASN A 317 6.27 -31.64 29.67
C ASN A 317 5.53 -30.53 28.87
N LEU A 318 6.22 -29.65 28.13
CA LEU A 318 5.59 -28.63 27.27
C LEU A 318 4.59 -29.23 26.26
N LYS A 319 4.89 -30.42 25.74
CA LYS A 319 4.03 -31.18 24.81
C LYS A 319 2.98 -32.07 25.50
N GLN A 320 2.90 -32.03 26.83
CA GLN A 320 1.96 -32.83 27.63
C GLN A 320 0.98 -31.96 28.41
N ALA A 321 1.22 -30.65 28.47
CA ALA A 321 0.44 -29.71 29.24
C ALA A 321 -0.90 -29.40 28.55
N ASP A 322 -1.97 -29.39 29.35
CA ASP A 322 -3.28 -28.87 28.96
C ASP A 322 -3.37 -27.36 29.30
N THR A 323 -2.64 -26.92 30.34
CA THR A 323 -2.53 -25.51 30.74
C THR A 323 -1.07 -25.17 31.03
N ILE A 324 -0.59 -24.06 30.46
CA ILE A 324 0.71 -23.46 30.73
C ILE A 324 0.49 -22.13 31.45
N ILE A 325 1.08 -22.00 32.63
CA ILE A 325 1.07 -20.77 33.42
C ILE A 325 2.45 -20.13 33.30
N LEU A 326 2.48 -18.87 32.87
CA LEU A 326 3.68 -18.06 32.84
C LEU A 326 3.68 -17.16 34.08
N GLU A 327 4.70 -17.31 34.94
CA GLU A 327 4.97 -16.34 35.99
C GLU A 327 5.48 -15.02 35.39
N ARG A 328 5.31 -13.92 36.11
CA ARG A 328 5.76 -12.60 35.67
C ARG A 328 7.25 -12.58 35.32
N GLY A 329 7.60 -11.89 34.25
CA GLY A 329 8.97 -11.63 33.85
C GLY A 329 9.26 -11.91 32.38
N ILE A 330 10.56 -12.00 32.07
CA ILE A 330 11.06 -12.08 30.69
C ILE A 330 11.47 -13.51 30.37
N TYR A 331 10.93 -14.04 29.28
CA TYR A 331 11.23 -15.38 28.76
C TYR A 331 12.01 -15.24 27.45
N CYS A 332 13.30 -15.57 27.48
CA CYS A 332 14.15 -15.45 26.31
C CYS A 332 14.41 -16.81 25.70
N PHE A 333 13.89 -17.05 24.51
CA PHE A 333 14.05 -18.25 23.74
C PHE A 333 15.16 -18.05 22.71
N ASP A 334 16.34 -18.60 22.98
CA ASP A 334 17.50 -18.52 22.10
C ASP A 334 17.68 -19.85 21.34
N GLY A 335 17.31 -19.84 20.06
CA GLY A 335 17.38 -21.01 19.19
C GLY A 335 16.40 -22.15 19.55
N VAL A 336 15.48 -21.94 20.50
CA VAL A 336 14.46 -22.92 20.90
C VAL A 336 13.06 -22.38 20.69
N SER A 337 12.29 -23.01 19.82
CA SER A 337 10.89 -22.63 19.60
C SER A 337 9.99 -22.99 20.78
N PHE A 338 9.08 -22.08 21.13
CA PHE A 338 7.96 -22.34 22.03
C PHE A 338 6.81 -22.94 21.22
N ASP A 339 6.64 -24.25 21.37
CA ASP A 339 5.71 -25.05 20.57
C ASP A 339 5.02 -26.07 21.49
N PRO A 340 3.89 -25.71 22.13
CA PRO A 340 3.14 -26.58 23.03
C PRO A 340 2.36 -27.70 22.30
N SER A 341 1.70 -28.59 23.04
CA SER A 341 0.81 -29.61 22.48
C SER A 341 -0.46 -29.02 21.86
N ASN A 342 -1.15 -29.86 21.09
CA ASN A 342 -2.48 -29.58 20.56
C ASN A 342 -3.47 -29.37 21.72
N SER A 343 -4.25 -28.27 21.70
CA SER A 343 -5.28 -27.96 22.71
C SER A 343 -4.80 -27.49 24.08
N VAL A 344 -3.91 -26.49 24.12
CA VAL A 344 -3.38 -25.88 25.35
C VAL A 344 -4.06 -24.55 25.70
N GLN A 345 -4.13 -24.22 27.00
CA GLN A 345 -4.35 -22.86 27.51
C GLN A 345 -3.02 -22.26 27.93
N VAL A 346 -2.65 -21.08 27.44
CA VAL A 346 -1.46 -20.35 27.91
C VAL A 346 -1.97 -19.09 28.59
N ILE A 347 -1.67 -18.96 29.89
CA ILE A 347 -2.19 -17.90 30.72
C ILE A 347 -1.00 -17.30 31.48
N ASP A 348 -0.81 -15.99 31.39
CA ASP A 348 0.01 -15.27 32.35
C ASP A 348 -0.72 -15.24 33.70
N GLY A 349 -0.01 -15.38 34.82
CA GLY A 349 -0.64 -15.35 36.16
C GLY A 349 -1.39 -14.04 36.51
N GLY A 350 -1.55 -13.11 35.55
CA GLY A 350 -2.10 -11.77 35.71
C GLY A 350 -1.03 -10.70 35.99
N ASP A 351 0.25 -11.04 35.83
CA ASP A 351 1.39 -10.21 36.20
C ASP A 351 2.43 -10.27 35.08
N GLY A 352 2.80 -9.12 34.53
CA GLY A 352 3.36 -8.97 33.19
C GLY A 352 4.44 -9.90 32.67
N VAL A 353 4.30 -10.29 31.41
CA VAL A 353 5.13 -11.27 30.70
C VAL A 353 5.60 -10.75 29.34
N LEU A 354 6.90 -10.89 29.07
CA LEU A 354 7.52 -10.64 27.76
C LEU A 354 8.08 -11.96 27.22
N LEU A 355 7.62 -12.36 26.03
CA LEU A 355 8.17 -13.48 25.27
C LEU A 355 9.13 -12.95 24.21
N TYR A 356 10.43 -13.19 24.40
CA TYR A 356 11.49 -12.79 23.48
C TYR A 356 12.03 -14.01 22.74
N PHE A 357 12.01 -14.00 21.41
CA PHE A 357 12.49 -15.08 20.55
C PHE A 357 13.65 -14.60 19.70
N THR A 358 14.76 -15.35 19.68
CA THR A 358 15.90 -15.11 18.79
C THR A 358 16.53 -16.40 18.27
N GLY A 359 17.59 -16.29 17.46
CA GLY A 359 18.35 -17.43 16.95
C GLY A 359 17.54 -18.29 15.98
N GLY A 360 16.57 -17.70 15.28
CA GLY A 360 15.63 -18.41 14.41
C GLY A 360 14.55 -19.19 15.17
N SER A 361 14.47 -19.05 16.50
CA SER A 361 13.35 -19.60 17.27
C SER A 361 12.03 -18.96 16.82
N THR A 362 10.97 -19.76 16.93
CA THR A 362 9.63 -19.34 16.54
C THR A 362 8.66 -19.57 17.68
N PHE A 363 7.73 -18.66 17.86
CA PHE A 363 6.47 -18.98 18.49
C PHE A 363 5.63 -19.74 17.44
N SER A 364 5.18 -20.96 17.72
CA SER A 364 4.24 -21.63 16.81
C SER A 364 3.18 -22.32 17.63
N VAL A 365 1.94 -22.00 17.33
CA VAL A 365 0.78 -22.67 17.92
C VAL A 365 -0.09 -23.12 16.76
N ALA A 366 0.30 -24.26 16.19
CA ALA A 366 -0.27 -24.81 14.97
C ALA A 366 -1.15 -26.03 15.28
N SER A 367 -2.33 -25.86 15.89
CA SER A 367 -3.32 -26.95 15.97
C SER A 367 -4.71 -26.55 16.46
N ASN A 368 -5.68 -27.38 16.09
CA ASN A 368 -7.15 -27.31 16.12
C ASN A 368 -7.89 -26.82 17.38
N THR A 369 -7.24 -26.38 18.45
CA THR A 369 -7.91 -25.52 19.43
C THR A 369 -6.88 -24.77 20.25
N ILE A 370 -6.83 -23.44 20.22
CA ILE A 370 -6.30 -22.70 21.38
C ILE A 370 -7.53 -22.48 22.25
N LYS A 371 -7.57 -23.05 23.46
CA LYS A 371 -8.70 -22.76 24.35
C LYS A 371 -8.65 -21.29 24.78
N THR A 372 -7.47 -20.79 25.15
CA THR A 372 -7.21 -19.39 25.51
C THR A 372 -5.69 -19.12 25.47
N LEU A 373 -5.25 -18.06 24.79
CA LEU A 373 -3.93 -17.44 25.00
C LEU A 373 -4.19 -16.07 25.63
N THR A 374 -3.72 -15.87 26.86
CA THR A 374 -3.85 -14.61 27.59
C THR A 374 -2.47 -14.17 28.05
N ILE A 375 -2.06 -12.97 27.62
CA ILE A 375 -0.94 -12.23 28.18
C ILE A 375 -1.50 -10.86 28.56
N ARG A 376 -1.57 -10.56 29.86
CA ARG A 376 -2.00 -9.27 30.40
C ARG A 376 -0.79 -8.49 30.86
N ASP A 377 -0.90 -7.16 30.81
CA ASP A 377 0.11 -6.23 31.32
C ASP A 377 1.53 -6.50 30.76
N ALA A 378 1.90 -6.00 29.59
CA ALA A 378 3.23 -6.22 28.98
C ALA A 378 4.45 -5.74 29.83
N LYS A 379 4.22 -5.18 31.02
CA LYS A 379 5.22 -4.74 32.01
C LYS A 379 5.94 -5.92 32.67
N ALA A 380 6.71 -6.66 31.91
CA ALA A 380 7.53 -7.74 32.43
C ALA A 380 8.55 -7.25 33.46
N ALA A 381 8.43 -7.69 34.72
CA ALA A 381 9.39 -7.36 35.77
C ALA A 381 10.60 -8.32 35.74
N GLY A 382 11.78 -7.81 35.41
CA GLY A 382 13.07 -8.43 35.74
C GLY A 382 13.53 -7.95 37.13
N THR A 383 14.06 -8.84 37.96
CA THR A 383 14.57 -8.46 39.27
C THR A 383 15.69 -7.42 39.11
N SER A 384 15.44 -6.22 39.64
CA SER A 384 16.19 -4.96 39.47
C SER A 384 15.93 -4.22 38.16
N TRP A 385 15.75 -2.90 38.29
CA TRP A 385 15.74 -1.85 37.27
C TRP A 385 14.39 -1.32 36.81
N GLY A 386 13.86 -0.42 37.65
CA GLY A 386 13.57 0.91 37.14
C GLY A 386 14.89 1.62 36.85
N GLN A 387 15.25 1.78 35.58
CA GLN A 387 16.07 2.90 35.15
C GLN A 387 15.18 3.79 34.30
N THR A 388 14.81 4.90 34.92
CA THR A 388 14.41 6.14 34.29
C THR A 388 15.35 6.48 33.13
N GLY A 389 14.82 6.38 31.92
CA GLY A 389 15.47 6.76 30.68
C GLY A 389 14.73 6.06 29.54
N ASP A 390 14.27 6.84 28.57
CA ASP A 390 13.38 6.50 27.43
C ASP A 390 13.87 5.36 26.49
N ALA A 391 14.83 4.53 26.90
CA ALA A 391 15.60 3.64 26.03
C ALA A 391 15.20 2.15 26.10
N ALA A 392 14.13 1.79 26.79
CA ALA A 392 13.76 0.39 27.00
C ALA A 392 12.24 0.22 26.98
N ARG A 393 11.60 0.41 25.81
CA ARG A 393 10.16 0.23 25.53
C ARG A 393 9.66 -1.23 25.67
N TRP A 394 10.29 -2.03 26.53
CA TRP A 394 9.94 -3.44 26.76
C TRP A 394 8.58 -3.59 27.42
N ASP A 395 8.20 -2.59 28.20
CA ASP A 395 6.98 -2.54 28.98
C ASP A 395 5.71 -2.42 28.14
N GLU A 396 5.86 -2.11 26.85
CA GLU A 396 4.79 -2.06 25.86
C GLU A 396 4.76 -3.31 24.96
N ILE A 397 5.72 -4.23 25.06
CA ILE A 397 5.89 -5.38 24.16
C ILE A 397 5.56 -6.68 24.90
N ALA A 398 4.55 -7.40 24.44
CA ALA A 398 4.20 -8.71 24.98
C ALA A 398 4.98 -9.84 24.28
N ILE A 399 5.19 -9.71 22.96
CA ILE A 399 5.89 -10.71 22.15
C ILE A 399 6.87 -9.99 21.24
N TRP A 400 8.15 -10.34 21.36
CA TRP A 400 9.18 -9.90 20.44
C TRP A 400 9.84 -11.09 19.74
N ILE A 401 9.80 -11.10 18.41
CA ILE A 401 10.57 -12.03 17.57
C ILE A 401 11.69 -11.27 16.86
N ASP A 402 12.90 -11.43 17.39
CA ASP A 402 14.13 -10.85 16.89
C ASP A 402 14.89 -11.84 16.01
N ASN A 403 14.67 -11.74 14.70
CA ASN A 403 15.44 -12.49 13.70
C ASN A 403 16.41 -11.59 12.93
N THR A 404 16.91 -10.55 13.59
CA THR A 404 17.96 -9.69 13.05
C THR A 404 19.33 -10.34 13.20
N ASN A 405 20.24 -10.01 12.31
CA ASN A 405 21.63 -10.42 12.39
C ASN A 405 22.42 -9.42 13.24
N ALA A 406 23.71 -9.70 13.51
CA ALA A 406 24.57 -8.81 14.30
C ALA A 406 24.73 -7.39 13.71
N SER A 407 24.35 -7.19 12.43
CA SER A 407 24.31 -5.89 11.75
C SER A 407 22.90 -5.25 11.70
N GLY A 408 21.90 -5.84 12.35
CA GLY A 408 20.52 -5.35 12.36
C GLY A 408 19.71 -5.62 11.09
N ALA A 409 20.25 -6.38 10.14
CA ALA A 409 19.54 -6.79 8.92
C ALA A 409 18.82 -8.14 9.14
N CYS A 410 17.73 -8.37 8.42
CA CYS A 410 16.99 -9.64 8.52
C CYS A 410 17.85 -10.81 8.03
N ASN A 411 18.05 -11.83 8.87
CA ASN A 411 18.76 -13.07 8.49
C ASN A 411 17.92 -13.93 7.52
N SER A 412 16.62 -14.04 7.81
CA SER A 412 15.60 -14.72 7.00
C SER A 412 14.22 -14.17 7.37
N VAL A 413 13.29 -14.09 6.42
CA VAL A 413 11.88 -13.80 6.76
C VAL A 413 11.26 -15.10 7.27
N ASN A 414 11.29 -15.29 8.59
CA ASN A 414 10.62 -16.44 9.19
C ASN A 414 9.10 -16.25 9.11
N VAL A 415 8.35 -17.35 9.09
CA VAL A 415 6.88 -17.29 9.10
C VAL A 415 6.38 -17.68 10.48
N LEU A 416 5.83 -16.71 11.21
CA LEU A 416 5.03 -16.98 12.38
C LEU A 416 3.63 -17.39 11.89
N LYS A 417 3.27 -18.66 12.06
CA LYS A 417 1.91 -19.14 11.77
C LYS A 417 1.14 -19.30 13.06
N VAL A 418 0.03 -18.58 13.16
CA VAL A 418 -0.99 -18.78 14.18
C VAL A 418 -2.22 -19.34 13.48
N SER A 419 -2.52 -20.59 13.74
CA SER A 419 -3.63 -21.30 13.09
C SER A 419 -4.37 -22.19 14.07
N GLY A 420 -5.70 -22.18 14.02
CA GLY A 420 -6.55 -22.98 14.91
C GLY A 420 -7.93 -22.37 15.05
N THR A 421 -8.74 -22.94 15.94
CA THR A 421 -10.02 -22.38 16.41
C THR A 421 -9.82 -21.98 17.88
N GLY A 422 -10.20 -20.77 18.30
CA GLY A 422 -9.85 -20.34 19.65
C GLY A 422 -10.00 -18.85 19.92
N THR A 423 -9.93 -18.49 21.19
CA THR A 423 -9.83 -17.11 21.65
C THR A 423 -8.40 -16.78 22.06
N TRP A 424 -7.92 -15.63 21.63
CA TRP A 424 -6.59 -15.14 21.96
C TRP A 424 -6.71 -13.66 22.33
N THR A 425 -6.10 -13.30 23.45
CA THR A 425 -6.14 -11.96 24.04
C THR A 425 -4.72 -11.60 24.45
N ILE A 426 -4.12 -10.64 23.77
CA ILE A 426 -2.78 -10.17 24.09
C ILE A 426 -2.90 -8.68 24.44
N GLU A 427 -2.45 -8.31 25.63
CA GLU A 427 -2.29 -6.93 26.07
C GLU A 427 -0.80 -6.59 26.00
N GLY A 428 -0.44 -5.87 24.95
CA GLY A 428 0.90 -5.51 24.58
C GLY A 428 1.12 -5.61 23.08
N THR A 429 2.21 -5.00 22.63
CA THR A 429 2.64 -4.99 21.24
C THR A 429 3.25 -6.33 20.86
N ILE A 430 2.91 -6.82 19.66
CA ILE A 430 3.63 -7.89 18.97
C ILE A 430 4.60 -7.22 18.02
N TYR A 431 5.90 -7.38 18.29
CA TYR A 431 6.98 -6.80 17.51
C TYR A 431 7.78 -7.92 16.82
N ALA A 432 7.78 -7.96 15.50
CA ALA A 432 8.47 -9.00 14.73
C ALA A 432 9.02 -8.42 13.41
N PRO A 433 10.01 -7.51 13.48
CA PRO A 433 10.42 -6.68 12.34
C PRO A 433 10.97 -7.48 11.15
N CYS A 434 11.45 -8.71 11.37
CA CYS A 434 11.99 -9.60 10.34
C CYS A 434 11.20 -10.91 10.19
N THR A 435 9.94 -10.93 10.60
CA THR A 435 9.08 -12.13 10.54
C THR A 435 7.77 -11.81 9.83
N SER A 436 7.37 -12.67 8.89
CA SER A 436 6.05 -12.68 8.27
C SER A 436 5.05 -13.27 9.25
N ILE A 437 4.14 -12.46 9.75
CA ILE A 437 3.09 -12.87 10.69
C ILE A 437 1.88 -13.32 9.89
N GLN A 438 1.52 -14.59 10.02
CA GLN A 438 0.41 -15.21 9.29
C GLN A 438 -0.62 -15.75 10.28
N PHE A 439 -1.79 -15.14 10.28
CA PHE A 439 -2.96 -15.65 10.97
C PHE A 439 -3.81 -16.42 9.96
N ASN A 440 -4.01 -17.72 10.20
CA ASN A 440 -4.80 -18.59 9.34
C ASN A 440 -5.91 -19.26 10.18
N GLY A 441 -7.09 -18.66 10.20
CA GLY A 441 -8.19 -19.04 11.11
C GLY A 441 -9.35 -19.75 10.42
N ASN A 442 -10.07 -20.56 11.20
CA ASN A 442 -11.37 -21.15 10.83
C ASN A 442 -12.41 -20.89 11.94
N LYS A 443 -12.90 -19.65 12.04
CA LYS A 443 -13.75 -19.11 13.14
C LYS A 443 -12.98 -18.85 14.43
N SER A 444 -11.98 -17.97 14.37
CA SER A 444 -11.17 -17.59 15.54
C SER A 444 -11.45 -16.15 15.92
N ALA A 445 -11.57 -15.86 17.21
CA ALA A 445 -11.70 -14.51 17.73
C ALA A 445 -10.40 -14.09 18.42
N ALA A 446 -9.91 -12.92 18.09
CA ALA A 446 -8.62 -12.39 18.49
C ALA A 446 -8.79 -10.98 19.00
N ALA A 447 -8.21 -10.69 20.15
CA ALA A 447 -8.10 -9.35 20.69
C ALA A 447 -6.62 -9.05 20.95
N LEU A 448 -6.15 -7.93 20.42
CA LEU A 448 -4.83 -7.37 20.69
C LEU A 448 -5.02 -5.95 21.23
N SER A 449 -4.60 -5.68 22.45
CA SER A 449 -4.50 -4.31 22.96
C SER A 449 -3.05 -3.87 22.82
N GLY A 450 -2.71 -3.08 21.80
CA GLY A 450 -1.33 -2.75 21.45
C GLY A 450 -1.15 -2.60 19.94
N MET A 451 0.10 -2.70 19.48
CA MET A 451 0.45 -2.66 18.06
C MET A 451 0.79 -4.06 17.52
N LEU A 452 0.52 -4.29 16.24
CA LEU A 452 0.99 -5.46 15.50
C LEU A 452 1.99 -5.02 14.43
N ILE A 453 3.28 -5.26 14.67
CA ILE A 453 4.36 -4.83 13.79
C ILE A 453 5.09 -6.08 13.28
N GLY A 454 5.05 -6.30 11.97
CA GLY A 454 5.69 -7.44 11.31
C GLY A 454 6.49 -7.05 10.07
N TYR A 455 7.27 -7.98 9.53
CA TYR A 455 7.85 -7.80 8.19
C TYR A 455 6.74 -7.82 7.12
N GLU A 456 5.84 -8.79 7.25
CA GLU A 456 4.57 -8.88 6.55
C GLU A 456 3.49 -9.25 7.56
N VAL A 457 2.24 -8.88 7.28
CA VAL A 457 1.10 -9.29 8.08
C VAL A 457 0.03 -9.85 7.15
N LYS A 458 -0.23 -11.17 7.25
CA LYS A 458 -1.23 -11.87 6.43
C LYS A 458 -2.32 -12.41 7.34
N LEU A 459 -3.53 -11.89 7.19
CA LEU A 459 -4.73 -12.37 7.86
C LEU A 459 -5.54 -13.15 6.84
N GLN A 460 -5.65 -14.46 7.02
CA GLN A 460 -6.27 -15.34 6.04
C GLN A 460 -7.31 -16.28 6.67
N GLY A 461 -8.36 -16.56 5.91
CA GLY A 461 -9.43 -17.48 6.33
C GLY A 461 -10.60 -16.77 7.02
N SER A 462 -11.13 -17.41 8.05
CA SER A 462 -12.25 -16.91 8.86
C SER A 462 -11.72 -16.52 10.24
N ILE A 463 -11.43 -15.23 10.40
CA ILE A 463 -10.82 -14.62 11.59
C ILE A 463 -11.66 -13.40 11.96
N ASP A 464 -11.86 -13.20 13.25
CA ASP A 464 -12.34 -11.96 13.85
C ASP A 464 -11.22 -11.37 14.69
N LEU A 465 -10.51 -10.36 14.15
CA LEU A 465 -9.39 -9.70 14.81
C LEU A 465 -9.77 -8.28 15.20
N GLU A 466 -9.75 -8.02 16.49
CA GLU A 466 -9.86 -6.70 17.08
C GLU A 466 -8.49 -6.25 17.58
N ILE A 467 -8.03 -5.09 17.12
CA ILE A 467 -6.83 -4.40 17.60
C ILE A 467 -7.27 -3.11 18.26
N THR A 468 -7.08 -3.00 19.57
CA THR A 468 -7.27 -1.77 20.33
C THR A 468 -5.93 -1.08 20.48
N VAL A 469 -5.79 0.11 19.89
CA VAL A 469 -4.55 0.87 19.95
C VAL A 469 -4.58 1.79 21.19
N PRO A 470 -3.64 1.62 22.14
CA PRO A 470 -3.58 2.46 23.31
C PRO A 470 -3.19 3.90 22.93
N PRO A 471 -3.57 4.90 23.75
CA PRO A 471 -3.18 6.28 23.51
C PRO A 471 -1.65 6.40 23.62
N SER A 472 -1.06 7.14 22.70
CA SER A 472 0.36 7.45 22.72
C SER A 472 0.58 8.88 23.18
N THR A 473 1.62 9.10 23.99
CA THR A 473 2.10 10.44 24.35
C THR A 473 3.11 11.00 23.33
N GLU A 474 3.48 10.21 22.31
CA GLU A 474 4.49 10.56 21.33
C GLU A 474 3.90 11.44 20.20
N GLN A 475 4.21 12.73 20.24
CA GLN A 475 3.75 13.68 19.21
C GLN A 475 4.56 13.49 17.91
N LYS A 476 4.02 12.71 16.98
CA LYS A 476 4.64 12.50 15.67
C LYS A 476 4.41 13.68 14.71
N PRO A 477 5.36 13.97 13.81
CA PRO A 477 5.23 15.11 12.89
C PRO A 477 4.08 14.91 11.88
N PRO A 478 3.44 16.01 11.44
CA PRO A 478 2.36 15.96 10.47
C PRO A 478 2.86 15.49 9.10
N MET A 479 2.01 14.73 8.43
CA MET A 479 2.33 14.12 7.13
C MET A 479 1.64 14.86 5.99
N VAL A 480 2.27 14.82 4.82
CA VAL A 480 1.81 15.48 3.59
C VAL A 480 1.94 14.52 2.42
N TYR A 481 0.86 14.32 1.69
CA TYR A 481 0.79 13.41 0.56
C TYR A 481 -0.08 14.00 -0.54
N LEU A 482 0.22 13.58 -1.77
CA LEU A 482 -0.57 13.94 -2.93
C LEU A 482 -1.73 12.95 -3.07
N THR A 483 -2.95 13.47 -3.01
CA THR A 483 -4.17 12.73 -3.29
C THR A 483 -4.62 13.07 -4.71
N LYS A 484 -4.83 12.03 -5.53
CA LYS A 484 -5.36 12.16 -6.88
C LYS A 484 -6.88 12.18 -6.89
#